data_AF-A0AAW5UQS8-F1
#
_entry.id   AF-A0AAW5UQS8-F1
#
_cell.length_a   1.000
_cell.length_b   1.000
_cell.length_c   1.000
_cell.angle_alpha   90.00
_cell.angle_beta   90.00
_cell.angle_gamma   90.00
#
_symmetry.space_group_name_H-M   'P 1'
#
loop_
_entity.id
_entity.type
_entity.pdbx_description
1 polymer ?
#
loop_
_entity_poly.entity_id
_entity_poly.type
_entity_poly.pdbx_seq_one_letter_code
_entity_poly.pdbx_strand_id
1 'polypeptide(L)'
;MNLKTVTLATILAPLSPLVVTASPAPAYDNYPVQHPIISSSDTETLTKIFGHRPSTKEQSDYISTYGKIPSKAEVDAYIKASMADPEEPDAVHGGNEYKTHSPEQTTTPYLLSPGEFSWFFRYGKWITRKKVVSLSLMPRSGGIGNEGDTRTWNTVYKTFHNHPNWSRYRKNGADESMRKQYMCHFKYGMIKTPWNLEPSRKPSDVSWLTCN
;
A
#
# COMPACT_ATOMS: atom_id res chain seq x y z
N MET A 1 -78.80 -29.35 21.51
CA MET A 1 -78.51 -28.58 22.74
C MET A 1 -78.33 -27.12 22.37
N ASN A 2 -78.75 -26.20 23.24
CA ASN A 2 -78.87 -24.77 22.92
C ASN A 2 -77.52 -24.10 22.66
N LEU A 3 -77.41 -23.33 21.56
CA LEU A 3 -76.46 -22.22 21.47
C LEU A 3 -77.20 -20.91 21.75
N LYS A 4 -76.68 -20.13 22.70
CA LYS A 4 -77.20 -18.80 23.05
C LYS A 4 -76.68 -17.76 22.07
N THR A 5 -77.53 -16.78 21.78
CA THR A 5 -77.20 -15.53 21.08
C THR A 5 -76.09 -14.76 21.80
N VAL A 6 -75.17 -14.17 21.03
CA VAL A 6 -74.25 -13.12 21.49
C VAL A 6 -74.38 -11.95 20.53
N THR A 7 -74.85 -10.81 21.05
CA THR A 7 -74.99 -9.56 20.31
C THR A 7 -73.68 -8.79 20.38
N LEU A 8 -73.04 -8.50 19.23
CA LEU A 8 -71.91 -7.57 19.18
C LEU A 8 -72.43 -6.15 18.88
N ALA A 9 -72.15 -5.22 19.78
CA ALA A 9 -72.43 -3.80 19.57
C ALA A 9 -71.32 -3.18 18.68
N THR A 10 -71.72 -2.54 17.58
CA THR A 10 -70.80 -1.83 16.69
C THR A 10 -70.53 -0.42 17.23
N ILE A 11 -69.28 -0.12 17.59
CA ILE A 11 -68.85 1.24 17.93
C ILE A 11 -68.18 1.84 16.69
N LEU A 12 -68.84 2.82 16.06
CA LEU A 12 -68.18 3.70 15.09
C LEU A 12 -67.46 4.82 15.82
N ALA A 13 -66.16 4.99 15.56
CA ALA A 13 -65.41 6.20 15.85
C ALA A 13 -65.19 6.98 14.55
N PRO A 14 -65.35 8.32 14.52
CA PRO A 14 -65.10 9.11 13.32
C PRO A 14 -63.58 9.23 13.05
N LEU A 15 -63.18 8.99 11.81
CA LEU A 15 -61.82 9.22 11.33
C LEU A 15 -61.61 10.71 11.01
N SER A 16 -60.76 11.38 11.79
CA SER A 16 -60.23 12.70 11.42
C SER A 16 -59.10 12.54 10.39
N PRO A 17 -59.04 13.40 9.34
CA PRO A 17 -57.95 13.34 8.36
C PRO A 17 -56.64 13.83 8.98
N LEU A 18 -55.58 13.01 8.88
CA LEU A 18 -54.21 13.43 9.18
C LEU A 18 -53.71 14.39 8.09
N VAL A 19 -53.49 15.64 8.46
CA VAL A 19 -52.73 16.59 7.63
C VAL A 19 -51.25 16.23 7.74
N VAL A 20 -50.72 15.51 6.74
CA VAL A 20 -49.28 15.24 6.64
C VAL A 20 -48.60 16.49 6.10
N THR A 21 -48.09 17.33 7.00
CA THR A 21 -47.14 18.39 6.63
C THR A 21 -45.79 17.73 6.32
N ALA A 22 -45.42 17.68 5.04
CA ALA A 22 -44.08 17.25 4.64
C ALA A 22 -43.05 18.28 5.13
N SER A 23 -42.25 17.90 6.13
CA SER A 23 -41.07 18.69 6.52
C SER A 23 -40.12 18.82 5.32
N PRO A 24 -39.53 20.01 5.09
CA PRO A 24 -38.46 20.12 4.10
C PRO A 24 -37.31 19.20 4.50
N ALA A 25 -36.73 18.50 3.51
CA ALA A 25 -35.51 17.73 3.72
C ALA A 25 -34.42 18.66 4.30
N PRO A 26 -33.61 18.19 5.28
CA PRO A 26 -32.53 19.00 5.81
C PRO A 26 -31.57 19.36 4.68
N ALA A 27 -31.13 20.62 4.66
CA ALA A 27 -30.07 21.03 3.76
C ALA A 27 -28.84 20.16 4.00
N TYR A 28 -28.13 19.79 2.93
CA TYR A 28 -26.82 19.17 3.05
C TYR A 28 -25.84 20.21 3.60
N ASP A 29 -25.73 20.27 4.93
CA ASP A 29 -24.72 21.08 5.59
C ASP A 29 -23.34 20.66 5.10
N ASN A 30 -22.56 21.65 4.65
CA ASN A 30 -21.14 21.49 4.37
C ASN A 30 -20.40 21.28 5.71
N TYR A 31 -20.46 20.06 6.24
CA TYR A 31 -19.58 19.67 7.33
C TYR A 31 -18.14 19.85 6.86
N PRO A 32 -17.33 20.70 7.54
CA PRO A 32 -15.91 20.81 7.19
C PRO A 32 -15.28 19.44 7.41
N VAL A 33 -14.58 18.94 6.39
CA VAL A 33 -13.82 17.70 6.49
C VAL A 33 -12.79 17.88 7.60
N GLN A 34 -13.04 17.26 8.76
CA GLN A 34 -12.10 17.24 9.87
C GLN A 34 -10.90 16.40 9.45
N HIS A 35 -9.89 17.04 8.88
CA HIS A 35 -8.59 16.44 8.69
C HIS A 35 -8.05 15.99 10.06
N PRO A 36 -7.52 14.76 10.19
CA PRO A 36 -6.92 14.30 11.43
C PRO A 36 -5.88 15.29 11.93
N ILE A 37 -5.91 15.64 13.22
CA ILE A 37 -4.88 16.48 13.83
C ILE A 37 -3.62 15.62 13.97
N ILE A 38 -2.75 15.72 12.98
CA ILE A 38 -1.46 15.02 12.92
C ILE A 38 -0.51 15.64 13.95
N SER A 39 0.04 14.82 14.83
CA SER A 39 0.96 15.28 15.88
C SER A 39 2.35 15.63 15.33
N SER A 40 3.17 16.31 16.14
CA SER A 40 4.59 16.51 15.81
C SER A 40 5.33 15.18 15.63
N SER A 41 5.07 14.18 16.48
CA SER A 41 5.63 12.83 16.38
C SER A 41 5.18 12.06 15.14
N ASP A 42 3.95 12.27 14.69
CA ASP A 42 3.45 11.72 13.43
C ASP A 42 4.16 12.38 12.24
N THR A 43 4.33 13.70 12.28
CA THR A 43 5.06 14.48 11.26
C THR A 43 6.51 14.03 11.16
N GLU A 44 7.19 13.79 12.29
CA GLU A 44 8.55 13.22 12.33
C GLU A 44 8.61 11.81 11.72
N THR A 45 7.60 10.98 12.01
CA THR A 45 7.53 9.60 11.51
C THR A 45 7.31 9.58 10.00
N LEU A 46 6.36 10.36 9.49
CA LEU A 46 6.16 10.52 8.06
C LEU A 46 7.38 11.17 7.38
N THR A 47 8.07 12.11 8.02
CA THR A 47 9.32 12.68 7.46
C THR A 47 10.39 11.60 7.23
N LYS A 48 10.50 10.60 8.12
CA LYS A 48 11.40 9.44 7.94
C LYS A 48 10.92 8.48 6.85
N ILE A 49 9.60 8.28 6.71
CA ILE A 49 9.00 7.43 5.66
C ILE A 49 9.21 8.04 4.27
N PHE A 50 9.00 9.35 4.12
CA PHE A 50 9.08 10.03 2.83
C PHE A 50 10.53 10.40 2.44
N GLY A 51 11.41 10.62 3.43
CA GLY A 51 12.75 11.16 3.22
C GLY A 51 12.78 12.69 3.06
N HIS A 52 11.62 13.35 3.17
CA HIS A 52 11.42 14.79 3.18
C HIS A 52 10.24 15.14 4.08
N ARG A 53 10.10 16.41 4.49
CA ARG A 53 8.93 16.87 5.26
C ARG A 53 7.68 16.80 4.36
N PRO A 54 6.70 15.94 4.64
CA PRO A 54 5.57 15.72 3.74
C PRO A 54 4.58 16.89 3.76
N SER A 55 3.99 17.18 2.61
CA SER A 55 2.86 18.10 2.46
C SER A 55 1.58 17.55 3.10
N THR A 56 0.60 18.42 3.38
CA THR A 56 -0.71 17.99 3.92
C THR A 56 -1.41 16.97 3.03
N LYS A 57 -1.21 17.05 1.69
CA LYS A 57 -1.74 16.07 0.74
C LYS A 57 -1.08 14.71 0.92
N GLU A 58 0.24 14.64 0.91
CA GLU A 58 1.02 13.40 1.14
C GLU A 58 0.67 12.74 2.48
N GLN A 59 0.47 13.54 3.54
CA GLN A 59 0.01 13.07 4.84
C GLN A 59 -1.40 12.46 4.77
N SER A 60 -2.34 13.13 4.10
CA SER A 60 -3.72 12.65 3.92
C SER A 60 -3.78 11.40 3.05
N ASP A 61 -3.02 11.34 1.95
CA ASP A 61 -2.94 10.19 1.06
C ASP A 61 -2.36 8.96 1.78
N TYR A 62 -1.33 9.16 2.62
CA TYR A 62 -0.76 8.10 3.46
C TYR A 62 -1.80 7.52 4.43
N ILE A 63 -2.53 8.38 5.16
CA ILE A 63 -3.58 7.94 6.09
C ILE A 63 -4.72 7.26 5.32
N SER A 64 -5.12 7.78 4.16
CA SER A 64 -6.14 7.15 3.31
C SER A 64 -5.71 5.78 2.79
N THR A 65 -4.42 5.53 2.62
CA THR A 65 -3.88 4.26 2.10
C THR A 65 -3.67 3.23 3.22
N TYR A 66 -3.18 3.67 4.39
CA TYR A 66 -2.75 2.76 5.47
C TYR A 66 -3.62 2.81 6.74
N GLY A 67 -4.65 3.65 6.78
CA GLY A 67 -5.57 3.85 7.90
C GLY A 67 -4.97 4.60 9.10
N LYS A 68 -3.67 4.42 9.38
CA LYS A 68 -2.94 5.09 10.45
C LYS A 68 -1.46 5.29 10.10
N ILE A 69 -0.85 6.27 10.76
CA ILE A 69 0.60 6.47 10.78
C ILE A 69 1.20 5.40 11.71
N PRO A 70 2.33 4.74 11.35
CA PRO A 70 2.96 3.75 12.21
C PRO A 70 3.42 4.39 13.52
N SER A 71 3.15 3.75 14.65
CA SER A 71 3.69 4.19 15.93
C SER A 71 5.22 4.09 15.96
N LYS A 72 5.87 4.86 16.84
CA LYS A 72 7.33 4.73 17.07
C LYS A 72 7.76 3.28 17.36
N ALA A 73 6.95 2.53 18.12
CA ALA A 73 7.23 1.12 18.41
C ALA A 73 7.15 0.23 17.15
N GLU A 74 6.19 0.47 16.24
CA GLU A 74 6.12 -0.24 14.95
C GLU A 74 7.31 0.10 14.05
N VAL A 75 7.79 1.35 14.07
CA VAL A 75 8.99 1.79 13.33
C VAL A 75 10.26 1.17 13.90
N ASP A 76 10.45 1.24 15.23
CA ASP A 76 11.64 0.69 15.89
C ASP A 76 11.70 -0.85 15.73
N ALA A 77 10.55 -1.53 15.78
CA ALA A 77 10.45 -2.97 15.53
C ALA A 77 10.74 -3.35 14.08
N TYR A 78 10.23 -2.57 13.11
CA TYR A 78 10.61 -2.71 11.69
C TYR A 78 12.12 -2.58 11.54
N ILE A 79 12.74 -1.47 12.00
CA ILE A 79 14.18 -1.23 11.93
C ILE A 79 14.97 -2.39 12.57
N LYS A 80 14.59 -2.83 13.78
CA LYS A 80 15.28 -3.91 14.50
C LYS A 80 15.27 -5.23 13.74
N ALA A 81 14.10 -5.67 13.25
CA ALA A 81 14.01 -6.87 12.42
C ALA A 81 14.83 -6.71 11.13
N SER A 82 14.90 -5.49 10.63
CA SER A 82 15.68 -5.14 9.44
C SER A 82 17.20 -5.21 9.62
N MET A 83 17.69 -5.00 10.85
CA MET A 83 19.12 -5.01 11.26
C MET A 83 19.58 -6.33 11.90
N ALA A 84 18.65 -7.26 12.21
CA ALA A 84 18.99 -8.64 12.60
C ALA A 84 19.68 -9.43 11.47
N ASP A 85 19.78 -8.84 10.28
CA ASP A 85 20.81 -9.17 9.30
C ASP A 85 22.05 -8.28 9.50
N PRO A 86 23.08 -8.73 10.25
CA PRO A 86 24.36 -8.04 10.25
C PRO A 86 24.91 -7.93 8.83
N GLU A 87 25.52 -6.78 8.55
CA GLU A 87 26.32 -6.57 7.35
C GLU A 87 27.61 -7.38 7.46
N GLU A 88 27.83 -8.29 6.53
CA GLU A 88 29.19 -8.69 6.12
C GLU A 88 29.29 -8.60 4.59
N PRO A 89 30.49 -8.29 4.05
CA PRO A 89 30.64 -7.80 2.69
C PRO A 89 30.87 -8.89 1.62
N ASP A 90 30.92 -8.39 0.39
CA ASP A 90 31.52 -8.94 -0.82
C ASP A 90 30.79 -9.99 -1.69
N ALA A 91 30.40 -9.47 -2.87
CA ALA A 91 30.42 -10.03 -4.23
C ALA A 91 30.79 -11.52 -4.40
N VAL A 92 30.10 -12.31 -5.23
CA VAL A 92 30.24 -12.39 -6.71
C VAL A 92 29.13 -13.36 -7.21
N HIS A 93 28.49 -13.30 -8.40
CA HIS A 93 28.74 -12.61 -9.67
C HIS A 93 27.38 -12.12 -10.29
N GLY A 94 27.27 -12.01 -11.62
CA GLY A 94 25.98 -12.03 -12.34
C GLY A 94 25.29 -10.67 -12.56
N GLY A 95 26.05 -9.70 -13.08
CA GLY A 95 25.52 -8.37 -13.35
C GLY A 95 24.52 -8.32 -14.52
N ASN A 96 23.42 -7.61 -14.31
CA ASN A 96 22.71 -6.84 -15.34
C ASN A 96 22.34 -5.50 -14.68
N GLU A 97 23.36 -4.65 -14.52
CA GLU A 97 23.21 -3.26 -14.12
C GLU A 97 22.50 -2.49 -15.25
N TYR A 98 21.34 -1.91 -14.97
CA TYR A 98 20.66 -1.02 -15.92
C TYR A 98 21.47 0.28 -16.07
N LYS A 99 22.45 0.28 -16.98
CA LYS A 99 23.19 1.47 -17.37
C LYS A 99 22.36 2.31 -18.34
N THR A 100 21.91 3.47 -17.88
CA THR A 100 21.31 4.50 -18.73
C THR A 100 22.28 4.95 -19.82
N HIS A 101 22.01 4.61 -21.07
CA HIS A 101 22.60 5.21 -22.26
C HIS A 101 21.49 5.66 -23.21
N SER A 102 21.73 6.76 -23.90
CA SER A 102 20.88 7.46 -24.87
C SER A 102 21.83 8.02 -25.94
N PRO A 103 21.44 8.31 -27.20
CA PRO A 103 20.08 8.29 -27.77
C PRO A 103 19.96 7.41 -29.05
N GLU A 104 18.83 7.57 -29.74
CA GLU A 104 18.63 7.34 -31.19
C GLU A 104 18.51 5.88 -31.69
N GLN A 105 17.25 5.41 -31.80
CA GLN A 105 16.79 4.76 -33.04
C GLN A 105 15.25 4.83 -33.19
N THR A 106 14.81 5.26 -34.37
CA THR A 106 13.40 5.47 -34.73
C THR A 106 12.72 4.18 -35.16
N THR A 107 11.55 3.82 -34.62
CA THR A 107 10.40 3.24 -35.39
C THR A 107 9.17 2.88 -34.53
N THR A 108 7.98 3.21 -35.08
CA THR A 108 6.60 2.82 -34.69
C THR A 108 6.01 3.31 -33.34
N PRO A 109 4.78 3.88 -33.34
CA PRO A 109 4.10 4.33 -32.13
C PRO A 109 3.20 3.23 -31.53
N TYR A 110 3.76 2.36 -30.68
CA TYR A 110 2.98 1.47 -29.82
C TYR A 110 3.01 1.91 -28.35
N LEU A 111 1.83 2.33 -27.87
CA LEU A 111 1.26 2.09 -26.53
C LEU A 111 2.15 2.18 -25.26
N LEU A 112 1.67 3.04 -24.34
CA LEU A 112 1.95 3.07 -22.88
C LEU A 112 3.32 3.59 -22.41
N SER A 113 3.33 4.78 -21.79
CA SER A 113 4.37 5.18 -20.81
C SER A 113 3.79 5.39 -19.41
N PRO A 114 3.58 4.32 -18.62
CA PRO A 114 3.15 4.43 -17.23
C PRO A 114 4.37 4.42 -16.30
N GLY A 115 5.20 5.48 -16.36
CA GLY A 115 6.33 5.73 -15.45
C GLY A 115 7.44 4.68 -15.50
N GLU A 116 8.60 5.02 -16.03
CA GLU A 116 9.71 4.08 -16.12
C GLU A 116 10.22 3.68 -14.73
N PHE A 117 10.77 2.48 -14.59
CA PHE A 117 11.33 1.98 -13.32
C PHE A 117 12.34 2.97 -12.68
N SER A 118 13.09 3.67 -13.53
CA SER A 118 14.07 4.71 -13.17
C SER A 118 13.48 5.93 -12.45
N TRP A 119 12.17 6.20 -12.59
CA TRP A 119 11.47 7.32 -11.95
C TRP A 119 11.21 7.04 -10.47
N PHE A 120 10.99 5.78 -10.11
CA PHE A 120 10.68 5.35 -8.74
C PHE A 120 11.89 4.78 -8.01
N PHE A 121 12.83 4.16 -8.75
CA PHE A 121 13.98 3.47 -8.20
C PHE A 121 15.29 3.97 -8.81
N ARG A 122 16.32 4.07 -7.98
CA ARG A 122 17.71 4.27 -8.41
C ARG A 122 18.30 2.99 -9.01
N TYR A 123 17.93 1.84 -8.46
CA TYR A 123 18.29 0.52 -9.00
C TYR A 123 17.32 -0.56 -8.53
N GLY A 124 17.31 -1.67 -9.26
CA GLY A 124 16.78 -2.96 -8.83
C GLY A 124 17.77 -4.04 -9.25
N LYS A 125 18.27 -4.85 -8.30
CA LYS A 125 19.26 -5.89 -8.57
C LYS A 125 19.00 -7.16 -7.76
N TRP A 126 19.28 -8.31 -8.34
CA TRP A 126 19.27 -9.57 -7.60
C TRP A 126 20.52 -9.68 -6.73
N ILE A 127 20.34 -10.08 -5.48
CA ILE A 127 21.41 -10.35 -4.50
C ILE A 127 21.15 -11.69 -3.82
N THR A 128 22.19 -12.24 -3.20
CA THR A 128 22.06 -13.39 -2.29
C THR A 128 22.62 -12.98 -0.92
N ARG A 129 21.81 -13.09 0.14
CA ARG A 129 22.23 -12.82 1.53
C ARG A 129 21.89 -14.04 2.37
N LYS A 130 22.82 -14.55 3.18
CA LYS A 130 22.60 -15.74 4.05
C LYS A 130 21.97 -16.94 3.31
N LYS A 131 22.38 -17.20 2.06
CA LYS A 131 21.81 -18.22 1.14
C LYS A 131 20.37 -17.99 0.65
N VAL A 132 19.74 -16.86 0.99
CA VAL A 132 18.44 -16.43 0.46
C VAL A 132 18.66 -15.49 -0.72
N VAL A 133 17.96 -15.73 -1.83
CA VAL A 133 17.96 -14.84 -3.00
C VAL A 133 16.92 -13.75 -2.79
N SER A 134 17.27 -12.49 -3.07
CA SER A 134 16.37 -11.35 -2.93
C SER A 134 16.48 -10.38 -4.11
N LEU A 135 15.38 -9.73 -4.46
CA LEU A 135 15.35 -8.54 -5.31
C LEU A 135 15.57 -7.31 -4.43
N SER A 136 16.73 -6.66 -4.57
CA SER A 136 17.11 -5.46 -3.84
C SER A 136 16.73 -4.21 -4.63
N LEU A 137 15.80 -3.42 -4.10
CA LEU A 137 15.24 -2.21 -4.70
C LEU A 137 15.68 -0.98 -3.90
N MET A 138 16.29 0.01 -4.56
CA MET A 138 16.62 1.30 -3.95
C MET A 138 15.61 2.35 -4.43
N PRO A 139 14.60 2.72 -3.64
CA PRO A 139 13.64 3.74 -4.01
C PRO A 139 14.29 5.14 -4.10
N ARG A 140 13.58 6.07 -4.74
CA ARG A 140 13.87 7.51 -4.70
C ARG A 140 12.96 8.19 -3.68
N SER A 141 13.48 9.20 -2.99
CA SER A 141 12.66 10.15 -2.22
C SER A 141 11.61 10.81 -3.14
N GLY A 142 10.43 11.11 -2.61
CA GLY A 142 9.28 11.60 -3.39
C GLY A 142 8.47 10.52 -4.11
N GLY A 143 9.06 9.37 -4.48
CA GLY A 143 8.38 8.28 -5.19
C GLY A 143 7.48 7.38 -4.32
N ILE A 144 7.46 7.59 -3.00
CA ILE A 144 6.80 6.73 -2.00
C ILE A 144 5.44 7.28 -1.53
N GLY A 145 5.06 8.51 -1.88
CA GLY A 145 3.75 9.03 -1.47
C GLY A 145 3.13 10.11 -2.36
N ASN A 146 3.67 10.31 -3.56
CA ASN A 146 3.00 11.10 -4.60
C ASN A 146 2.29 10.22 -5.65
N GLU A 147 2.57 8.91 -5.69
CA GLU A 147 1.95 7.99 -6.64
C GLU A 147 1.57 6.65 -5.99
N GLY A 148 0.42 6.12 -6.41
CA GLY A 148 -0.17 4.92 -5.85
C GLY A 148 0.73 3.69 -5.97
N ASP A 149 0.79 2.94 -4.86
CA ASP A 149 1.37 1.62 -4.63
C ASP A 149 1.34 0.68 -5.86
N THR A 150 0.26 0.73 -6.63
CA THR A 150 -0.04 -0.11 -7.77
C THR A 150 0.75 0.29 -9.01
N ARG A 151 0.97 1.59 -9.27
CA ARG A 151 1.78 2.04 -10.41
C ARG A 151 3.25 1.69 -10.20
N THR A 152 3.77 1.98 -9.01
CA THR A 152 5.15 1.70 -8.61
C THR A 152 5.42 0.19 -8.59
N TRP A 153 4.53 -0.62 -7.99
CA TRP A 153 4.56 -2.09 -8.08
C TRP A 153 4.56 -2.61 -9.52
N ASN A 154 3.71 -2.06 -10.39
CA ASN A 154 3.64 -2.50 -11.79
C ASN A 154 4.97 -2.32 -12.53
N THR A 155 5.80 -1.33 -12.18
CA THR A 155 7.15 -1.21 -12.76
C THR A 155 8.09 -2.33 -12.29
N VAL A 156 8.06 -2.66 -10.99
CA VAL A 156 8.83 -3.76 -10.40
C VAL A 156 8.42 -5.09 -11.02
N TYR A 157 7.11 -5.35 -11.09
CA TYR A 157 6.56 -6.57 -11.66
C TYR A 157 6.98 -6.71 -13.13
N LYS A 158 6.67 -5.73 -13.99
CA LYS A 158 7.04 -5.75 -15.42
C LYS A 158 8.54 -6.00 -15.62
N THR A 159 9.40 -5.35 -14.85
CA THR A 159 10.86 -5.45 -14.98
C THR A 159 11.42 -6.79 -14.52
N PHE A 160 10.92 -7.38 -13.43
CA PHE A 160 11.60 -8.50 -12.75
C PHE A 160 10.81 -9.83 -12.68
N HIS A 161 9.49 -9.85 -12.89
CA HIS A 161 8.66 -11.04 -12.62
C HIS A 161 9.04 -12.29 -13.45
N ASN A 162 9.60 -12.11 -14.65
CA ASN A 162 10.04 -13.20 -15.52
C ASN A 162 11.46 -13.70 -15.23
N HIS A 163 12.25 -12.99 -14.42
CA HIS A 163 13.62 -13.37 -14.13
C HIS A 163 13.68 -14.74 -13.41
N PRO A 164 14.63 -15.65 -13.72
CA PRO A 164 14.69 -16.98 -13.13
C PRO A 164 14.72 -17.04 -11.60
N ASN A 165 15.23 -15.99 -10.94
CA ASN A 165 15.22 -15.89 -9.47
C ASN A 165 13.83 -15.66 -8.87
N TRP A 166 12.90 -15.08 -9.64
CA TRP A 166 11.49 -14.96 -9.27
C TRP A 166 10.68 -16.14 -9.78
N SER A 167 10.75 -16.39 -11.10
CA SER A 167 9.80 -17.26 -11.81
C SER A 167 9.82 -18.71 -11.34
N ARG A 168 10.96 -19.22 -10.85
CA ARG A 168 11.09 -20.56 -10.25
C ARG A 168 10.18 -20.79 -9.03
N TYR A 169 9.79 -19.73 -8.33
CA TYR A 169 8.96 -19.80 -7.12
C TYR A 169 7.47 -19.54 -7.37
N ARG A 170 7.03 -19.30 -8.62
CA ARG A 170 5.62 -18.98 -8.95
C ARG A 170 4.62 -20.01 -8.39
N LYS A 171 4.95 -21.30 -8.42
CA LYS A 171 4.11 -22.38 -7.86
C LYS A 171 3.90 -22.27 -6.34
N ASN A 172 4.73 -21.50 -5.64
CA ASN A 172 4.65 -21.25 -4.20
C ASN A 172 3.99 -19.88 -3.87
N GLY A 173 3.38 -19.21 -4.86
CA GLY A 173 2.73 -17.91 -4.67
C GLY A 173 3.69 -16.71 -4.71
N ALA A 174 4.84 -16.83 -5.39
CA ALA A 174 5.86 -15.76 -5.41
C ALA A 174 5.32 -14.39 -5.85
N ASP A 175 4.40 -14.32 -6.82
CA ASP A 175 3.86 -13.04 -7.30
C ASP A 175 3.05 -12.31 -6.20
N GLU A 176 2.26 -13.04 -5.42
CA GLU A 176 1.51 -12.50 -4.28
C GLU A 176 2.45 -12.16 -3.11
N SER A 177 3.41 -13.04 -2.83
CA SER A 177 4.40 -12.86 -1.76
C SER A 177 5.26 -11.62 -2.01
N MET A 178 5.86 -11.50 -3.20
CA MET A 178 6.66 -10.35 -3.59
C MET A 178 5.85 -9.05 -3.55
N ARG A 179 4.55 -9.08 -3.91
CA ARG A 179 3.66 -7.92 -3.78
C ARG A 179 3.41 -7.56 -2.31
N LYS A 180 3.11 -8.53 -1.45
CA LYS A 180 2.90 -8.30 0.00
C LYS A 180 4.14 -7.70 0.66
N GLN A 181 5.31 -8.26 0.39
CA GLN A 181 6.59 -7.75 0.87
C GLN A 181 6.81 -6.32 0.37
N TYR A 182 6.58 -6.06 -0.92
CA TYR A 182 6.70 -4.74 -1.53
C TYR A 182 5.79 -3.69 -0.86
N MET A 183 4.50 -3.98 -0.70
CA MET A 183 3.55 -3.04 -0.08
C MET A 183 3.88 -2.77 1.39
N CYS A 184 4.40 -3.77 2.10
CA CYS A 184 4.90 -3.58 3.46
C CYS A 184 6.13 -2.67 3.49
N HIS A 185 7.12 -2.89 2.62
CA HIS A 185 8.29 -1.99 2.52
C HIS A 185 7.87 -0.57 2.12
N PHE A 186 6.94 -0.41 1.19
CA PHE A 186 6.42 0.90 0.76
C PHE A 186 5.77 1.68 1.91
N LYS A 187 5.01 1.02 2.80
CA LYS A 187 4.43 1.62 4.02
C LYS A 187 5.49 2.28 4.92
N TYR A 188 6.66 1.65 5.07
CA TYR A 188 7.78 2.19 5.87
C TYR A 188 8.74 3.06 5.04
N GLY A 189 8.64 3.02 3.73
CA GLY A 189 9.27 3.96 2.81
C GLY A 189 10.80 4.00 2.91
N MET A 190 11.33 5.19 3.10
CA MET A 190 12.77 5.46 3.20
C MET A 190 13.39 5.04 4.55
N ILE A 191 12.61 4.63 5.56
CA ILE A 191 13.12 4.22 6.89
C ILE A 191 14.21 3.15 6.78
N LYS A 192 14.03 2.17 5.90
CA LYS A 192 15.06 1.18 5.58
C LYS A 192 15.16 1.03 4.07
N THR A 193 16.34 1.29 3.51
CA THR A 193 16.64 1.04 2.10
C THR A 193 18.00 0.36 1.97
N PRO A 194 18.23 -0.49 0.94
CA PRO A 194 17.26 -0.95 -0.05
C PRO A 194 16.22 -1.92 0.55
N TRP A 195 15.06 -1.98 -0.10
CA TRP A 195 14.03 -3.00 0.16
C TRP A 195 14.47 -4.32 -0.46
N ASN A 196 14.44 -5.43 0.28
CA ASN A 196 14.91 -6.73 -0.20
C ASN A 196 13.75 -7.73 -0.23
N LEU A 197 13.20 -8.01 -1.41
CA LEU A 197 12.04 -8.89 -1.59
C LEU A 197 12.50 -10.34 -1.88
N GLU A 198 12.02 -11.30 -1.11
CA GLU A 198 12.42 -12.71 -1.15
C GLU A 198 11.36 -13.57 -1.87
N PRO A 199 11.56 -13.98 -3.14
CA PRO A 199 10.56 -14.75 -3.88
C PRO A 199 10.37 -16.18 -3.35
N SER A 200 11.28 -16.68 -2.50
CA SER A 200 11.15 -17.96 -1.79
C SER A 200 10.18 -17.93 -0.61
N ARG A 201 9.82 -16.74 -0.10
CA ARG A 201 8.90 -16.56 1.02
C ARG A 201 7.46 -16.89 0.57
N LYS A 202 6.67 -17.62 1.35
CA LYS A 202 5.25 -17.84 1.00
C LYS A 202 4.39 -16.63 1.37
N PRO A 203 3.26 -16.39 0.69
CA PRO A 203 2.36 -15.28 1.03
C PRO A 203 1.74 -15.31 2.44
N SER A 204 1.77 -16.47 3.11
CA SER A 204 1.38 -16.68 4.51
C SER A 204 2.44 -16.22 5.51
N ASP A 205 3.70 -16.21 5.09
CA ASP A 205 4.86 -16.07 5.96
C ASP A 205 5.38 -14.62 5.97
N VAL A 206 4.81 -13.76 5.10
CA VAL A 206 5.14 -12.33 5.03
C VAL A 206 4.52 -11.60 6.21
N SER A 207 5.37 -11.21 7.15
CA SER A 207 5.00 -10.41 8.32
C SER A 207 4.66 -8.97 7.92
N TRP A 208 3.52 -8.47 8.41
CA TRP A 208 3.07 -7.08 8.23
C TRP A 208 3.97 -6.04 8.92
N LEU A 209 4.85 -6.49 9.82
CA LEU A 209 5.74 -5.66 10.63
C LEU A 209 7.20 -5.72 10.17
N THR A 210 7.65 -6.88 9.67
CA THR A 210 9.06 -7.09 9.25
C THR A 210 9.23 -7.11 7.74
N CYS A 211 8.12 -7.14 6.99
CA CYS A 211 8.01 -7.09 5.53
C CYS A 211 8.65 -8.23 4.75
N ASN A 212 9.35 -9.15 5.42
CA ASN A 212 9.85 -10.44 4.95
C ASN A 212 9.43 -11.51 5.97
#